data_AF-A0A6S7GAV7-F1
#
_entry.id   AF-A0A6S7GAV7-F1
#
_cell.length_a   1.000
_cell.length_b   1.000
_cell.length_c   1.000
_cell.angle_alpha   90.00
_cell.angle_beta   90.00
_cell.angle_gamma   90.00
#
_symmetry.space_group_name_H-M   'P 1'
#
loop_
_entity.id
_entity.type
_entity.pdbx_description
1 polymer ?
#
loop_
_entity_poly.entity_id
_entity_poly.type
_entity_poly.pdbx_seq_one_letter_code
_entity_poly.pdbx_strand_id
1 'polypeptide(L)'
;MQEEPKKKPSGSKRGKGSCTGCGEEYACRYKPEKCSKCGYDLGGSFKPKNATRSKKCNPDVVRVTPKIFSVKTSKKDDRCFVVREGNNIICLHKDCKELRATYSATGSLHTFKCKHVNDIDNFPTANPLNVYFLDEEIILNYLGDSSAKKTLSDLLDISPADHPSVSRVTDSSYVVFG
;
A
#
# COMPACT_ATOMS: atom_id res chain seq x y z
N MET A 1 -53.84 14.86 -38.81
CA MET A 1 -53.14 15.28 -37.59
C MET A 1 -51.74 14.67 -37.64
N GLN A 2 -50.72 15.47 -37.95
CA GLN A 2 -49.32 15.07 -37.85
C GLN A 2 -48.63 16.19 -37.05
N GLU A 3 -48.17 15.87 -35.84
CA GLU A 3 -47.35 16.77 -35.03
C GLU A 3 -45.87 16.42 -35.27
N GLU A 4 -45.10 17.42 -35.75
CA GLU A 4 -43.64 17.34 -35.82
C GLU A 4 -43.00 17.53 -34.43
N PRO A 5 -41.96 16.76 -34.06
CA PRO A 5 -41.28 16.95 -32.80
C PRO A 5 -40.31 18.15 -32.84
N LYS A 6 -40.54 19.09 -31.92
CA LYS A 6 -39.75 20.31 -31.67
C LYS A 6 -38.25 20.00 -31.42
N LYS A 7 -37.38 20.55 -32.26
CA LYS A 7 -35.91 20.57 -32.05
C LYS A 7 -35.56 21.43 -30.82
N LYS A 8 -34.85 20.83 -29.85
CA LYS A 8 -34.25 21.55 -28.71
C LYS A 8 -33.13 22.48 -29.20
N PRO A 9 -32.99 23.70 -28.64
CA PRO A 9 -31.90 24.61 -29.00
C PRO A 9 -30.55 24.04 -28.53
N SER A 10 -29.60 23.94 -29.46
CA SER A 10 -28.24 23.45 -29.22
C SER A 10 -27.46 24.46 -28.38
N GLY A 11 -27.00 24.04 -27.21
CA GLY A 11 -26.15 24.84 -26.32
C GLY A 11 -24.90 25.38 -27.03
N SER A 12 -24.48 26.58 -26.62
CA SER A 12 -23.36 27.34 -27.18
C SER A 12 -22.09 26.47 -27.37
N LYS A 13 -21.51 26.49 -28.58
CA LYS A 13 -20.26 25.79 -28.98
C LYS A 13 -18.98 26.28 -28.27
N ARG A 14 -19.08 27.12 -27.22
CA ARG A 14 -17.89 27.64 -26.52
C ARG A 14 -17.15 26.50 -25.81
N GLY A 15 -15.84 26.38 -26.07
CA GLY A 15 -14.95 25.42 -25.42
C GLY A 15 -14.85 24.05 -26.09
N LYS A 16 -15.53 23.82 -27.22
CA LYS A 16 -15.37 22.62 -28.05
C LYS A 16 -14.67 22.95 -29.36
N GLY A 17 -13.67 22.16 -29.71
CA GLY A 17 -13.07 22.10 -31.03
C GLY A 17 -13.60 20.90 -31.79
N SER A 18 -13.38 20.85 -33.10
CA SER A 18 -13.74 19.70 -33.93
C SER A 18 -12.56 19.29 -34.81
N CYS A 19 -12.43 17.99 -35.03
CA CYS A 19 -11.41 17.45 -35.91
C CYS A 19 -11.71 17.83 -37.36
N THR A 20 -10.73 18.40 -38.06
CA THR A 20 -10.85 18.77 -39.47
C THR A 20 -10.99 17.57 -40.41
N GLY A 21 -10.52 16.39 -40.01
CA GLY A 21 -10.58 15.18 -40.84
C GLY A 21 -11.90 14.40 -40.75
N CYS A 22 -12.56 14.37 -39.58
CA CYS A 22 -13.78 13.56 -39.40
C CYS A 22 -14.91 14.24 -38.61
N GLY A 23 -14.73 15.50 -38.22
CA GLY A 23 -15.73 16.28 -37.48
C GLY A 23 -15.87 15.92 -36.00
N GLU A 24 -15.08 14.98 -35.48
CA GLU A 24 -15.13 14.56 -34.08
C GLU A 24 -14.92 15.75 -33.13
N GLU A 25 -15.87 16.02 -32.23
CA GLU A 25 -15.75 17.08 -31.25
C GLU A 25 -14.80 16.69 -30.11
N TYR A 26 -13.97 17.64 -29.67
CA TYR A 26 -13.12 17.51 -28.49
C TYR A 26 -13.18 18.79 -27.64
N ALA A 27 -12.88 18.70 -26.36
CA ALA A 27 -12.77 19.89 -25.53
C ALA A 27 -11.48 20.67 -25.88
N CYS A 28 -11.55 21.96 -26.19
CA CYS A 28 -10.38 22.77 -26.56
C CYS A 28 -9.29 22.77 -25.48
N ARG A 29 -9.71 22.74 -24.21
CA ARG A 29 -8.81 22.67 -23.04
C ARG A 29 -7.98 21.37 -23.00
N TYR A 30 -8.48 20.32 -23.64
CA TYR A 30 -7.91 18.97 -23.64
C TYR A 30 -7.69 18.47 -25.07
N LYS A 31 -7.18 19.36 -25.95
CA LYS A 31 -6.89 19.04 -27.35
C LYS A 31 -5.80 17.97 -27.43
N PRO A 32 -6.09 16.77 -27.96
CA PRO A 32 -5.09 15.71 -28.11
C PRO A 32 -4.15 15.99 -29.29
N GLU A 33 -3.01 15.28 -29.34
CA GLU A 33 -2.08 15.34 -30.49
C GLU A 33 -2.73 14.85 -31.77
N LYS A 34 -3.47 13.73 -31.70
CA LYS A 34 -4.17 13.11 -32.83
C LYS A 34 -5.64 12.88 -32.52
N CYS A 35 -6.47 12.90 -33.55
CA CYS A 35 -7.88 12.56 -33.43
C CYS A 35 -8.06 11.08 -33.05
N SER A 36 -8.84 10.80 -32.01
CA SER A 36 -9.12 9.45 -31.54
C SER A 36 -9.85 8.58 -32.57
N LYS A 37 -10.56 9.19 -33.53
CA LYS A 37 -11.38 8.48 -34.52
C LYS A 37 -10.68 8.25 -35.85
N CYS A 38 -10.00 9.27 -36.38
CA CYS A 38 -9.37 9.19 -37.71
C CYS A 38 -7.85 9.32 -37.71
N GLY A 39 -7.21 9.53 -36.54
CA GLY A 39 -5.76 9.66 -36.44
C GLY A 39 -5.17 10.95 -37.01
N TYR A 40 -6.01 11.87 -37.52
CA TYR A 40 -5.58 13.17 -38.04
C TYR A 40 -4.84 13.99 -36.98
N ASP A 41 -3.75 14.64 -37.36
CA ASP A 41 -2.93 15.44 -36.45
C ASP A 41 -3.66 16.74 -36.08
N LEU A 42 -3.99 16.86 -34.79
CA LEU A 42 -4.69 18.01 -34.24
C LEU A 42 -3.71 19.01 -33.61
N GLY A 43 -2.43 18.68 -33.43
CA GLY A 43 -1.42 19.58 -32.86
C GLY A 43 -1.71 20.04 -31.42
N GLY A 44 -2.53 19.28 -30.67
CA GLY A 44 -2.62 19.45 -29.22
C GLY A 44 -1.50 18.70 -28.49
N SER A 45 -1.40 18.82 -27.16
CA SER A 45 -0.42 18.07 -26.36
C SER A 45 -1.08 17.30 -25.21
N PHE A 46 -2.42 17.28 -25.16
CA PHE A 46 -3.14 16.61 -24.10
C PHE A 46 -3.07 15.10 -24.28
N LYS A 47 -2.27 14.45 -23.42
CA LYS A 47 -2.34 13.01 -23.18
C LYS A 47 -3.24 12.80 -21.96
N PRO A 48 -4.31 12.00 -22.04
CA PRO A 48 -5.05 11.62 -20.85
C PRO A 48 -4.04 11.00 -19.88
N LYS A 49 -3.93 11.57 -18.68
CA LYS A 49 -3.18 10.91 -17.61
C LYS A 49 -3.90 9.59 -17.39
N ASN A 50 -3.25 8.48 -17.75
CA ASN A 50 -3.69 7.15 -17.34
C ASN A 50 -3.56 7.11 -15.82
N ALA A 51 -4.57 7.66 -15.13
CA ALA A 51 -4.70 7.59 -13.70
C ALA A 51 -5.32 6.24 -13.33
N THR A 52 -4.74 5.16 -13.83
CA THR A 52 -4.65 3.95 -13.01
C THR A 52 -3.74 4.32 -11.86
N ARG A 53 -4.29 5.01 -10.85
CA ARG A 53 -3.71 4.93 -9.51
C ARG A 53 -3.70 3.43 -9.24
N SER A 54 -2.52 2.81 -9.30
CA SER A 54 -2.33 1.46 -8.82
C SER A 54 -3.01 1.41 -7.46
N LYS A 55 -3.98 0.49 -7.29
CA LYS A 55 -4.65 0.33 -6.00
C LYS A 55 -3.53 0.08 -5.01
N LYS A 56 -3.31 1.04 -4.09
CA LYS A 56 -2.27 0.90 -3.06
C LYS A 56 -2.49 -0.43 -2.36
N CYS A 57 -1.48 -1.28 -2.34
CA CYS A 57 -1.53 -2.52 -1.59
C CYS A 57 -1.39 -2.16 -0.11
N ASN A 58 -2.53 -2.08 0.57
CA ASN A 58 -2.62 -1.77 2.00
C ASN A 58 -3.58 -2.74 2.70
N PRO A 59 -3.20 -4.02 2.81
CA PRO A 59 -3.95 -5.04 3.53
C PRO A 59 -4.11 -4.68 5.02
N ASP A 60 -5.23 -5.07 5.62
CA ASP A 60 -5.51 -4.79 7.03
C ASP A 60 -4.60 -5.59 7.97
N VAL A 61 -4.30 -6.84 7.62
CA VAL A 61 -3.41 -7.72 8.40
C VAL A 61 -2.37 -8.35 7.47
N VAL A 62 -1.10 -8.28 7.85
CA VAL A 62 0.01 -8.95 7.16
C VAL A 62 0.75 -9.82 8.15
N ARG A 63 0.90 -11.11 7.85
CA ARG A 63 1.71 -12.02 8.67
C ARG A 63 3.17 -11.90 8.25
N VAL A 64 3.99 -11.31 9.12
CA VAL A 64 5.41 -11.08 8.86
C VAL A 64 6.23 -12.33 9.17
N THR A 65 5.95 -12.93 10.32
CA THR A 65 6.50 -14.22 10.75
C THR A 65 5.37 -15.07 11.32
N PRO A 66 5.58 -16.37 11.62
CA PRO A 66 4.54 -17.19 12.25
C PRO A 66 4.01 -16.62 13.58
N LYS A 67 4.81 -15.77 14.26
CA LYS A 67 4.48 -15.18 15.56
C LYS A 67 4.12 -13.69 15.49
N ILE A 68 4.45 -12.99 14.40
CA ILE A 68 4.35 -11.53 14.32
C ILE A 68 3.45 -11.12 13.16
N PHE A 69 2.45 -10.30 13.50
CA PHE A 69 1.49 -9.73 12.57
C PHE A 69 1.64 -8.21 12.55
N SER A 70 1.62 -7.63 11.35
CA SER A 70 1.53 -6.21 11.11
C SER A 70 0.07 -5.84 10.84
N VAL A 71 -0.57 -5.16 11.78
CA VAL A 71 -1.99 -4.81 11.74
C VAL A 71 -2.14 -3.31 11.50
N LYS A 72 -2.96 -2.97 10.52
CA LYS A 72 -3.26 -1.60 10.13
C LYS A 72 -4.07 -0.89 11.23
N THR A 73 -3.66 0.31 11.59
CA THR A 73 -4.32 1.13 12.61
C THR A 73 -5.01 2.35 12.04
N SER A 74 -4.63 2.78 10.82
CA SER A 74 -5.20 3.95 10.17
C SER A 74 -5.40 3.76 8.65
N LYS A 75 -6.11 4.72 8.02
CA LYS A 75 -6.25 4.78 6.56
C LYS A 75 -4.96 5.15 5.82
N LYS A 76 -3.96 5.71 6.53
CA LYS A 76 -2.71 6.25 5.99
C LYS A 76 -1.54 5.26 6.02
N ASP A 77 -1.84 3.97 6.24
CA ASP A 77 -0.82 2.91 6.35
C ASP A 77 0.01 2.98 7.64
N ASP A 78 -0.55 3.57 8.70
CA ASP A 78 -0.02 3.38 10.05
C ASP A 78 -0.33 1.95 10.49
N ARG A 79 0.65 1.29 11.10
CA ARG A 79 0.55 -0.13 11.49
C ARG A 79 1.12 -0.33 12.89
N CYS A 80 0.65 -1.37 13.55
CA CYS A 80 1.16 -1.85 14.82
C CYS A 80 1.56 -3.32 14.70
N PHE A 81 2.40 -3.76 15.62
CA PHE A 81 2.72 -5.17 15.74
C PHE A 81 1.78 -5.86 16.73
N VAL A 82 1.33 -7.04 16.35
CA VAL A 82 0.72 -8.00 17.26
C VAL A 82 1.60 -9.23 17.29
N VAL A 83 2.04 -9.61 18.49
CA VAL A 83 2.98 -10.70 18.72
C VAL A 83 2.29 -11.81 19.47
N ARG A 84 2.48 -13.05 19.01
CA ARG A 84 1.94 -14.27 19.60
C ARG A 84 3.08 -15.13 20.14
N GLU A 85 3.06 -15.39 21.44
CA GLU A 85 4.00 -16.26 22.12
C GLU A 85 3.25 -17.30 22.96
N GLY A 86 3.23 -18.55 22.48
CA GLY A 86 2.44 -19.61 23.08
C GLY A 86 0.96 -19.24 23.12
N ASN A 87 0.40 -19.18 24.33
CA ASN A 87 -1.01 -18.83 24.56
C ASN A 87 -1.23 -17.31 24.70
N ASN A 88 -0.17 -16.52 24.77
CA ASN A 88 -0.26 -15.09 24.95
C ASN A 88 -0.27 -14.40 23.58
N ILE A 89 -1.12 -13.39 23.45
CA ILE A 89 -1.13 -12.49 22.31
C ILE A 89 -1.11 -11.06 22.83
N ILE A 90 -0.22 -10.23 22.29
CA ILE A 90 -0.08 -8.84 22.71
C ILE A 90 -0.04 -7.92 21.50
N CYS A 91 -0.78 -6.82 21.56
CA CYS A 91 -0.67 -5.74 20.59
C CYS A 91 0.28 -4.67 21.15
N LEU A 92 1.24 -4.21 20.35
CA LEU A 92 2.23 -3.19 20.72
C LEU A 92 1.79 -1.76 20.40
N HIS A 93 0.56 -1.54 19.92
CA HIS A 93 0.05 -0.20 19.69
C HIS A 93 0.04 0.63 20.98
N LYS A 94 0.36 1.92 20.87
CA LYS A 94 0.45 2.85 22.00
C LYS A 94 -0.87 2.95 22.78
N ASP A 95 -2.01 2.99 22.08
CA ASP A 95 -3.33 3.10 22.71
C ASP A 95 -3.75 1.81 23.43
N CYS A 96 -3.06 0.69 23.16
CA CYS A 96 -3.29 -0.57 23.86
C CYS A 96 -2.36 -0.74 25.08
N LYS A 97 -1.47 0.23 25.37
CA LYS A 97 -0.44 0.10 26.41
C LYS A 97 -1.05 -0.07 27.80
N GLU A 98 -2.00 0.77 28.18
CA GLU A 98 -2.61 0.73 29.52
C GLU A 98 -3.41 -0.57 29.70
N LEU A 99 -4.25 -0.92 28.72
CA LEU A 99 -4.97 -2.19 28.74
C LEU A 99 -4.01 -3.38 28.85
N ARG A 100 -2.95 -3.41 28.04
CA ARG A 100 -1.92 -4.46 28.08
C ARG A 100 -1.24 -4.53 29.45
N ALA A 101 -0.94 -3.40 30.07
CA ALA A 101 -0.34 -3.34 31.40
C ALA A 101 -1.28 -3.93 32.46
N THR A 102 -2.59 -3.62 32.41
CA THR A 102 -3.58 -4.19 33.32
C THR A 102 -3.64 -5.71 33.21
N TYR A 103 -3.73 -6.27 32.00
CA TYR A 103 -3.75 -7.72 31.79
C TYR A 103 -2.43 -8.40 32.20
N SER A 104 -1.30 -7.70 32.04
CA SER A 104 0.00 -8.17 32.50
C SER A 104 0.09 -8.22 34.02
N ALA A 105 -0.43 -7.20 34.71
CA ALA A 105 -0.39 -7.11 36.18
C ALA A 105 -1.31 -8.13 36.85
N THR A 106 -2.44 -8.49 36.20
CA THR A 106 -3.39 -9.48 36.71
C THR A 106 -3.03 -10.92 36.35
N GLY A 107 -1.99 -11.15 35.54
CA GLY A 107 -1.62 -12.49 35.05
C GLY A 107 -2.56 -13.03 33.96
N SER A 108 -3.46 -12.21 33.43
CA SER A 108 -4.50 -12.63 32.48
C SER A 108 -4.13 -12.43 31.01
N LEU A 109 -2.84 -12.30 30.67
CA LEU A 109 -2.37 -12.00 29.30
C LEU A 109 -2.89 -12.96 28.21
N HIS A 110 -3.15 -14.21 28.55
CA HIS A 110 -3.73 -15.21 27.64
C HIS A 110 -5.15 -14.83 27.16
N THR A 111 -5.86 -13.98 27.91
CA THR A 111 -7.18 -13.44 27.56
C THR A 111 -7.13 -12.02 27.00
N PHE A 112 -5.94 -11.45 26.81
CA PHE A 112 -5.78 -10.10 26.30
C PHE A 112 -6.46 -9.98 24.92
N LYS A 113 -7.41 -9.04 24.83
CA LYS A 113 -8.04 -8.67 23.57
C LYS A 113 -8.10 -7.16 23.42
N CYS A 114 -7.76 -6.70 22.24
CA CYS A 114 -7.98 -5.33 21.79
C CYS A 114 -8.51 -5.35 20.36
N LYS A 115 -8.88 -4.18 19.83
CA LYS A 115 -9.32 -4.03 18.45
C LYS A 115 -8.35 -4.70 17.45
N HIS A 116 -7.06 -4.40 17.56
CA HIS A 116 -6.04 -4.92 16.63
C HIS A 116 -5.82 -6.44 16.75
N VAL A 117 -6.00 -7.01 17.94
CA VAL A 117 -5.96 -8.47 18.11
C VAL A 117 -7.16 -9.10 17.43
N ASN A 118 -8.35 -8.53 17.61
CA ASN A 118 -9.57 -9.00 16.96
C ASN A 118 -9.49 -8.88 15.43
N ASP A 119 -8.79 -7.86 14.92
CA ASP A 119 -8.61 -7.65 13.48
C ASP A 119 -7.88 -8.83 12.80
N ILE A 120 -7.03 -9.58 13.52
CA ILE A 120 -6.37 -10.79 12.98
C ILE A 120 -7.39 -11.89 12.65
N ASP A 121 -8.41 -12.05 13.49
CA ASP A 121 -9.46 -13.05 13.28
C ASP A 121 -10.53 -12.54 12.31
N ASN A 122 -10.75 -11.21 12.25
CA ASN A 122 -11.83 -10.60 11.47
C ASN A 122 -11.45 -10.31 10.01
N PHE A 123 -10.16 -10.16 9.70
CA PHE A 123 -9.68 -9.79 8.37
C PHE A 123 -8.80 -10.88 7.75
N PRO A 124 -8.80 -11.00 6.41
CA PRO A 124 -7.91 -11.93 5.73
C PRO A 124 -6.45 -11.54 5.97
N THR A 125 -5.67 -12.50 6.45
CA THR A 125 -4.24 -12.33 6.68
C THR A 125 -3.49 -12.46 5.35
N ALA A 126 -2.88 -11.37 4.90
CA ALA A 126 -2.02 -11.36 3.72
C ALA A 126 -0.57 -11.78 4.05
N ASN A 127 0.15 -12.23 3.02
CA ASN A 127 1.60 -12.38 3.09
C ASN A 127 2.31 -11.05 2.75
N PRO A 128 3.57 -10.85 3.16
CA PRO A 128 4.35 -9.69 2.76
C PRO A 128 4.53 -9.63 1.23
N LEU A 129 4.64 -8.43 0.68
CA LEU A 129 4.87 -8.20 -0.74
C LEU A 129 6.25 -8.71 -1.18
N ASN A 130 7.26 -8.45 -0.34
CA ASN A 130 8.63 -8.88 -0.54
C ASN A 130 9.24 -9.21 0.82
N VAL A 131 10.16 -10.15 0.82
CA VAL A 131 10.88 -10.62 2.00
C VAL A 131 12.36 -10.66 1.64
N TYR A 132 13.20 -10.12 2.52
CA TYR A 132 14.63 -10.01 2.35
C TYR A 132 15.34 -10.64 3.55
N PHE A 133 16.34 -11.45 3.25
CA PHE A 133 17.21 -12.10 4.22
C PHE A 133 18.58 -11.44 4.17
N LEU A 134 19.18 -11.26 5.33
CA LEU A 134 20.58 -10.86 5.43
C LEU A 134 21.44 -12.10 5.22
N ASP A 135 22.43 -11.98 4.36
CA ASP A 135 23.42 -13.03 4.10
C ASP A 135 24.83 -12.42 4.08
N GLU A 136 25.85 -13.27 4.15
CA GLU A 136 27.24 -12.82 4.15
C GLU A 136 27.63 -12.11 2.83
N GLU A 137 27.08 -12.55 1.70
CA GLU A 137 27.38 -11.98 0.38
C GLU A 137 26.86 -10.53 0.25
N ILE A 138 25.66 -10.24 0.76
CA ILE A 138 25.06 -8.91 0.82
C ILE A 138 25.90 -8.01 1.72
N ILE A 139 26.37 -8.51 2.86
CA ILE A 139 27.23 -7.74 3.78
C ILE A 139 28.56 -7.41 3.11
N LEU A 140 29.18 -8.37 2.40
CA LEU A 140 30.42 -8.15 1.68
C LEU A 140 30.25 -7.07 0.59
N ASN A 141 29.16 -7.16 -0.17
CA ASN A 141 28.83 -6.22 -1.25
C ASN A 141 28.26 -4.87 -0.76
N TYR A 142 27.96 -4.75 0.54
CA TYR A 142 27.47 -3.50 1.11
C TYR A 142 28.53 -2.39 0.95
N LEU A 143 28.11 -1.22 0.46
CA LEU A 143 29.02 -0.10 0.20
C LEU A 143 29.39 0.70 1.46
N GLY A 144 28.82 0.36 2.61
CA GLY A 144 29.10 1.03 3.88
C GLY A 144 30.49 0.72 4.43
N ASP A 145 30.82 1.42 5.51
CA ASP A 145 32.10 1.28 6.20
C ASP A 145 32.23 -0.06 6.94
N SER A 146 33.46 -0.41 7.31
CA SER A 146 33.76 -1.65 8.03
C SER A 146 33.00 -1.76 9.35
N SER A 147 32.69 -0.63 9.99
CA SER A 147 31.88 -0.57 11.20
C SER A 147 30.45 -1.05 10.93
N ALA A 148 29.77 -0.50 9.92
CA ALA A 148 28.43 -0.92 9.55
C ALA A 148 28.39 -2.39 9.09
N LYS A 149 29.39 -2.85 8.33
CA LYS A 149 29.50 -4.27 7.95
C LYS A 149 29.60 -5.18 9.16
N LYS A 150 30.40 -4.79 10.17
CA LYS A 150 30.52 -5.54 11.42
C LYS A 150 29.17 -5.61 12.15
N THR A 151 28.46 -4.49 12.27
CA THR A 151 27.11 -4.49 12.89
C THR A 151 26.15 -5.44 12.16
N LEU A 152 26.17 -5.45 10.83
CA LEU A 152 25.34 -6.38 10.05
C LEU A 152 25.74 -7.84 10.29
N SER A 153 27.03 -8.14 10.38
CA SER A 153 27.52 -9.48 10.73
C SER A 153 27.09 -9.89 12.14
N ASP A 154 27.19 -8.99 13.12
CA ASP A 154 26.74 -9.26 14.49
C ASP A 154 25.21 -9.56 14.52
N LEU A 155 24.42 -8.88 13.67
CA LEU A 155 22.98 -9.15 13.52
C LEU A 155 22.70 -10.52 12.86
N LEU A 156 23.56 -10.95 11.93
CA LEU A 156 23.43 -12.25 11.26
C LEU A 156 23.59 -13.40 12.27
N ASP A 157 24.52 -13.27 13.22
CA ASP A 157 24.78 -14.28 14.26
C ASP A 157 23.62 -14.44 15.26
N ILE A 158 22.84 -13.38 15.48
CA ILE A 158 21.73 -13.36 16.44
C ILE A 158 20.42 -13.85 15.80
N SER A 159 20.25 -13.62 14.49
CA SER A 159 19.00 -13.94 13.81
C SER A 159 18.87 -15.44 13.55
N PRO A 160 17.70 -16.05 13.84
CA PRO A 160 17.39 -17.38 13.33
C PRO A 160 17.48 -17.38 11.80
N ALA A 161 18.11 -18.39 11.20
CA ALA A 161 18.30 -18.48 9.75
C ALA A 161 16.99 -18.43 8.93
N ASP A 162 15.87 -18.82 9.55
CA ASP A 162 14.54 -18.83 8.93
C ASP A 162 13.72 -17.54 9.17
N HIS A 163 14.31 -16.52 9.80
CA HIS A 163 13.64 -15.24 10.01
C HIS A 163 14.07 -14.20 8.98
N PRO A 164 13.13 -13.52 8.32
CA PRO A 164 13.47 -12.48 7.39
C PRO A 164 14.00 -11.25 8.12
N SER A 165 15.08 -10.65 7.62
CA SER A 165 15.64 -9.42 8.18
C SER A 165 14.77 -8.21 7.85
N VAL A 166 14.18 -8.17 6.65
CA VAL A 166 13.25 -7.13 6.25
C VAL A 166 12.07 -7.73 5.50
N SER A 167 10.85 -7.30 5.84
CA SER A 167 9.63 -7.67 5.12
C SER A 167 8.87 -6.44 4.70
N ARG A 168 8.61 -6.31 3.40
CA ARG A 168 7.78 -5.25 2.85
C ARG A 168 6.32 -5.63 3.02
N VAL A 169 5.60 -4.94 3.91
CA VAL A 169 4.21 -5.26 4.25
C VAL A 169 3.21 -4.53 3.36
N THR A 170 3.58 -3.35 2.86
CA THR A 170 2.77 -2.53 1.95
C THR A 170 3.66 -1.83 0.93
N ASP A 171 3.07 -1.05 0.03
CA ASP A 171 3.85 -0.25 -0.91
C ASP A 171 4.81 0.73 -0.22
N SER A 172 4.47 1.20 0.99
CA SER A 172 5.18 2.25 1.72
C SER A 172 5.81 1.81 3.04
N SER A 173 5.51 0.62 3.55
CA SER A 173 5.94 0.20 4.88
C SER A 173 6.75 -1.09 4.84
N TYR A 174 7.80 -1.09 5.65
CA TYR A 174 8.72 -2.20 5.86
C TYR A 174 8.74 -2.54 7.34
N VAL A 175 8.86 -3.83 7.63
CA VAL A 175 9.13 -4.36 8.95
C VAL A 175 10.58 -4.80 8.95
N VAL A 176 11.36 -4.29 9.88
CA VAL A 176 12.79 -4.56 10.00
C VAL A 176 13.01 -5.29 11.31
N PHE A 177 13.75 -6.39 11.23
CA PHE A 177 14.24 -7.16 12.37
C PHE A 177 15.71 -6.79 12.56
N GLY A 178 16.06 -6.42 13.78
CA GLY A 178 17.41 -6.04 14.17
C GLY A 178 17.53 -5.95 15.68
#